data_AF-A0A7J4FU16-F1
#
_entry.id   AF-A0A7J4FU16-F1
#
_cell.length_a   1.000
_cell.length_b   1.000
_cell.length_c   1.000
_cell.angle_alpha   90.00
_cell.angle_beta   90.00
_cell.angle_gamma   90.00
#
_symmetry.space_group_name_H-M   'P 1'
#
loop_
_entity.id
_entity.type
_entity.pdbx_description
1 polymer ?
#
loop_
_entity_poly.entity_id
_entity_poly.type
_entity_poly.pdbx_seq_one_letter_code
_entity_poly.pdbx_strand_id
1 'polypeptide(L)'
;MIQASEQPIAKIFSSEYSFIIPDFQRPYSWGRDQVDELLDDLTHFAFQEGDVEDLNPYFLGSIVLIKGDDPIAKVVDGQQRLTTLTILFAVLRELLPGLKESITKIICEPGSDILDIPPKGPSRINLNNY
;
A
#
# COMPACT_ATOMS: atom_id res chain seq x y z
N MET A 1 -11.31 -1.88 -21.05
CA MET A 1 -11.23 -3.34 -20.89
C MET A 1 -10.93 -3.61 -19.42
N ILE A 2 -11.63 -4.53 -18.77
CA ILE A 2 -11.32 -4.90 -17.38
C ILE A 2 -10.15 -5.88 -17.42
N GLN A 3 -9.09 -5.61 -16.67
CA GLN A 3 -7.94 -6.48 -16.51
C GLN A 3 -7.80 -6.85 -15.04
N ALA A 4 -7.60 -8.13 -14.75
CA ALA A 4 -7.32 -8.65 -13.42
C ALA A 4 -6.01 -9.42 -13.49
N SER A 5 -5.10 -9.14 -12.55
CA SER A 5 -3.82 -9.84 -12.44
C SER A 5 -3.38 -9.87 -10.99
N GLU A 6 -2.72 -10.95 -10.60
CA GLU A 6 -2.08 -11.06 -9.29
C GLU A 6 -0.76 -10.28 -9.31
N GLN A 7 -0.54 -9.45 -8.29
CA GLN A 7 0.65 -8.62 -8.18
C GLN A 7 1.22 -8.74 -6.76
N PRO A 8 2.55 -8.92 -6.62
CA PRO A 8 3.19 -8.86 -5.31
C PRO A 8 2.98 -7.49 -4.65
N ILE A 9 2.88 -7.49 -3.33
CA ILE A 9 2.71 -6.26 -2.53
C ILE A 9 3.83 -5.24 -2.83
N ALA A 10 5.06 -5.71 -3.01
CA ALA A 10 6.22 -4.87 -3.34
C ALA A 10 6.03 -4.10 -4.66
N LYS A 11 5.32 -4.69 -5.63
CA LYS A 11 5.02 -4.04 -6.91
C LYS A 11 3.89 -3.02 -6.77
N ILE A 12 2.88 -3.30 -5.96
CA ILE A 12 1.78 -2.37 -5.66
C ILE A 12 2.31 -1.09 -5.00
N PHE A 13 3.33 -1.19 -4.13
CA PHE A 13 3.96 -0.03 -3.49
C PHE A 13 5.23 0.46 -4.23
N SER A 14 5.40 0.11 -5.51
CA SER A 14 6.51 0.58 -6.34
C SER A 14 6.20 1.94 -7.01
N SER A 15 7.16 2.49 -7.75
CA SER A 15 6.94 3.69 -8.58
C SER A 15 5.97 3.49 -9.75
N GLU A 16 5.54 2.25 -10.03
CA GLU A 16 4.57 1.97 -11.10
C GLU A 16 3.13 2.37 -10.71
N TYR A 17 2.88 2.56 -9.42
CA TYR A 17 1.57 2.90 -8.87
C TYR A 17 1.63 4.16 -8.01
N SER A 18 0.81 5.14 -8.36
CA SER A 18 0.56 6.36 -7.58
C SER A 18 -0.93 6.42 -7.25
N PHE A 19 -1.31 6.15 -6.00
CA PHE A 19 -2.71 5.96 -5.64
C PHE A 19 -3.41 7.30 -5.36
N ILE A 20 -4.57 7.48 -6.00
CA ILE A 20 -5.48 8.59 -5.72
C ILE A 20 -6.79 8.03 -5.20
N ILE A 21 -7.23 8.49 -4.03
CA ILE A 21 -8.56 8.20 -3.50
C ILE A 21 -9.52 9.27 -4.06
N PRO A 22 -10.55 8.89 -4.83
CA PRO A 22 -11.54 9.86 -5.34
C PRO A 22 -12.41 10.46 -4.23
N ASP A 23 -12.86 11.70 -4.38
CA ASP A 23 -13.63 12.43 -3.35
C ASP A 23 -14.98 11.79 -2.98
N PHE A 24 -15.55 10.98 -3.86
CA PHE A 24 -16.82 10.28 -3.61
C PHE A 24 -16.67 9.00 -2.78
N GLN A 25 -15.44 8.63 -2.41
CA GLN A 25 -15.19 7.49 -1.56
C GLN A 25 -15.58 7.76 -0.11
N ARG A 26 -15.89 6.68 0.62
CA ARG A 26 -16.20 6.79 2.04
C ARG A 26 -14.92 7.08 2.83
N PRO A 27 -15.00 7.80 3.97
CA PRO A 27 -13.90 7.90 4.91
C PRO A 27 -13.41 6.51 5.38
N TYR A 28 -12.18 6.45 5.85
CA TYR A 28 -11.66 5.33 6.62
C TYR A 28 -12.60 4.99 7.78
N SER A 29 -13.06 3.74 7.79
CA SER A 29 -14.10 3.26 8.69
C SER A 29 -13.77 1.89 9.28
N TRP A 30 -12.58 1.35 8.99
CA TRP A 30 -12.15 0.11 9.60
C TRP A 30 -11.89 0.35 11.09
N GLY A 31 -12.64 -0.36 11.91
CA GLY A 31 -12.46 -0.44 13.34
C GLY A 31 -11.44 -1.49 13.72
N ARG A 32 -11.32 -1.73 15.03
CA ARG A 32 -10.37 -2.68 15.59
C ARG A 32 -10.51 -4.08 15.01
N ASP A 33 -11.72 -4.62 14.98
CA ASP A 33 -11.94 -6.02 14.56
C ASP A 33 -11.40 -6.31 13.15
N GLN A 34 -11.60 -5.39 12.20
CA GLN A 34 -11.14 -5.54 10.82
C GLN A 34 -9.62 -5.37 10.69
N VAL A 35 -9.04 -4.50 11.51
CA VAL A 35 -7.59 -4.30 11.57
C VAL A 35 -6.92 -5.53 12.21
N ASP A 36 -7.49 -6.05 13.29
CA ASP A 36 -7.00 -7.24 13.99
C ASP A 36 -7.08 -8.45 13.06
N GLU A 37 -8.16 -8.65 12.30
CA GLU A 37 -8.27 -9.71 11.29
C GLU A 37 -7.17 -9.62 10.21
N LEU A 38 -6.92 -8.42 9.66
CA LEU A 38 -5.84 -8.22 8.69
C LEU A 38 -4.46 -8.52 9.31
N LEU A 39 -4.22 -8.09 10.54
CA LEU A 39 -2.94 -8.31 11.22
C LEU A 39 -2.72 -9.77 11.60
N ASP A 40 -3.77 -10.45 12.07
CA ASP A 40 -3.72 -11.87 12.40
C ASP A 40 -3.37 -12.70 11.16
N ASP A 41 -4.00 -12.41 10.02
CA ASP A 41 -3.68 -13.07 8.76
C ASP A 41 -2.24 -12.82 8.30
N LEU A 42 -1.78 -11.57 8.38
CA LEU A 42 -0.41 -11.20 8.01
C LEU A 42 0.63 -11.86 8.92
N THR A 43 0.38 -11.87 10.23
CA THR A 43 1.30 -12.48 11.21
C THR A 43 1.30 -14.00 11.08
N HIS A 44 0.13 -14.61 10.86
CA HIS A 44 0.04 -16.04 10.62
C HIS A 44 0.90 -16.45 9.41
N PHE A 45 0.82 -15.69 8.31
CA PHE A 45 1.66 -15.92 7.13
C PHE A 45 3.15 -15.64 7.41
N ALA A 46 3.47 -14.52 8.06
CA ALA A 46 4.85 -14.09 8.28
C ALA A 46 5.66 -14.99 9.22
N PHE A 47 4.99 -15.71 10.11
CA PHE A 47 5.62 -16.61 11.09
C PHE A 47 5.45 -18.10 10.75
N GLN A 48 5.04 -18.44 9.53
CA GLN A 48 5.06 -19.85 9.09
C GLN A 48 6.50 -20.36 9.02
N GLU A 49 6.69 -21.61 9.44
CA GLU A 49 8.00 -22.28 9.36
C GLU A 49 8.33 -22.66 7.91
N GLY A 50 9.54 -22.32 7.46
CA GLY A 50 10.03 -22.61 6.11
C GLY A 50 10.71 -21.40 5.47
N ASP A 51 11.36 -21.62 4.33
CA ASP A 51 11.87 -20.53 3.52
C ASP A 51 10.70 -19.80 2.83
N VAL A 52 10.75 -18.48 2.75
CA VAL A 52 9.69 -17.64 2.14
C VAL A 52 9.40 -18.05 0.69
N GLU A 53 10.39 -18.62 0.00
CA GLU A 53 10.26 -19.11 -1.38
C GLU A 53 9.40 -20.38 -1.50
N ASP A 54 9.28 -21.16 -0.42
CA ASP A 54 8.52 -22.41 -0.37
C ASP A 54 7.11 -22.22 0.23
N LEU A 55 6.82 -21.04 0.78
CA LEU A 55 5.50 -20.71 1.33
C LEU A 55 4.51 -20.35 0.21
N ASN A 56 3.30 -20.89 0.31
CA ASN A 56 2.21 -20.53 -0.61
C ASN A 56 1.88 -19.04 -0.44
N PRO A 57 1.82 -18.23 -1.53
CA PRO A 57 1.52 -16.82 -1.43
C PRO A 57 0.18 -16.57 -0.72
N TYR A 58 0.19 -15.72 0.31
CA TYR A 58 -1.04 -15.28 0.96
C TYR A 58 -1.77 -14.25 0.07
N PHE A 59 -3.06 -14.50 -0.17
CA PHE A 59 -3.90 -13.60 -0.95
C PHE A 59 -4.47 -12.49 -0.05
N LEU A 60 -3.87 -11.30 -0.12
CA LEU A 60 -4.26 -10.10 0.62
C LEU A 60 -5.54 -9.43 0.08
N GLY A 61 -6.38 -10.19 -0.63
CA GLY A 61 -7.62 -9.75 -1.27
C GLY A 61 -7.43 -8.87 -2.51
N SER A 62 -8.54 -8.58 -3.20
CA SER A 62 -8.54 -7.76 -4.42
C SER A 62 -8.52 -6.26 -4.12
N ILE A 63 -7.91 -5.49 -5.03
CA ILE A 63 -7.98 -4.01 -5.09
C ILE A 63 -8.48 -3.66 -6.50
N VAL A 64 -9.47 -2.77 -6.59
CA VAL A 64 -10.01 -2.33 -7.88
C VAL A 64 -9.50 -0.93 -8.18
N LEU A 65 -8.82 -0.79 -9.31
CA LEU A 65 -8.17 0.44 -9.74
C LEU A 65 -8.69 0.88 -11.11
N ILE A 66 -8.79 2.19 -11.32
CA ILE A 66 -8.87 2.80 -12.65
C ILE A 66 -7.49 3.40 -12.93
N LYS A 67 -6.76 2.79 -13.86
CA LYS A 67 -5.39 3.15 -14.24
C LYS A 67 -5.28 3.20 -15.77
N GLY A 68 -4.60 4.23 -16.28
CA GLY A 68 -4.22 4.36 -17.69
C GLY A 68 -2.81 3.86 -17.94
N ASP A 69 -2.13 4.41 -18.96
CA ASP A 69 -0.72 4.10 -19.22
C ASP A 69 0.25 4.79 -18.24
N ASP A 70 -0.23 5.82 -17.54
CA ASP A 70 0.54 6.58 -16.56
C ASP A 70 0.50 5.92 -15.16
N PRO A 71 1.43 6.27 -14.24
CA PRO A 71 1.51 5.68 -12.90
C PRO A 71 0.25 5.90 -12.04
N ILE A 72 -0.60 6.87 -12.36
CA ILE A 72 -1.74 7.25 -11.52
C ILE A 72 -2.81 6.14 -11.56
N ALA A 73 -3.16 5.67 -10.38
CA ALA A 73 -4.17 4.65 -10.16
C ALA A 73 -5.24 5.19 -9.21
N LYS A 74 -6.46 5.39 -9.71
CA LYS A 74 -7.60 5.79 -8.89
C LYS A 74 -8.20 4.58 -8.20
N VAL A 75 -8.29 4.61 -6.87
CA VAL A 75 -8.81 3.48 -6.09
C VAL A 75 -10.34 3.50 -6.08
N VAL A 76 -10.95 2.45 -6.64
CA VAL A 76 -12.41 2.25 -6.66
C VAL A 76 -12.85 1.34 -5.52
N ASP A 77 -12.03 0.34 -5.18
CA ASP A 77 -12.28 -0.56 -4.05
C ASP A 77 -10.95 -1.05 -3.44
N GLY A 78 -10.97 -1.43 -2.16
CA GLY A 78 -9.78 -1.83 -1.40
C GLY A 78 -9.06 -0.68 -0.68
N GLN A 79 -9.67 0.52 -0.64
CA GLN A 79 -9.08 1.70 0.01
C GLN A 79 -8.74 1.51 1.48
N GLN A 80 -9.59 0.81 2.26
CA GLN A 80 -9.39 0.65 3.69
C GLN A 80 -8.19 -0.25 3.96
N ARG A 81 -8.05 -1.30 3.16
CA ARG A 81 -6.91 -2.22 3.23
C ARG A 81 -5.61 -1.52 2.87
N LEU A 82 -5.59 -0.78 1.76
CA LEU A 82 -4.42 0.01 1.35
C LEU A 82 -4.01 1.03 2.42
N THR A 83 -4.99 1.71 3.03
CA THR A 83 -4.74 2.69 4.09
C THR A 83 -4.16 2.01 5.34
N THR A 84 -4.75 0.89 5.76
CA THR A 84 -4.28 0.12 6.93
C THR A 84 -2.86 -0.39 6.73
N LEU A 85 -2.55 -0.94 5.55
CA LEU A 85 -1.20 -1.38 5.21
C LEU A 85 -0.20 -0.22 5.21
N THR A 86 -0.61 0.95 4.73
CA THR A 86 0.23 2.16 4.75
C THR A 86 0.53 2.60 6.18
N ILE A 87 -0.47 2.59 7.06
CA ILE A 87 -0.30 2.86 8.50
C ILE A 87 0.65 1.83 9.12
N LEU A 88 0.46 0.54 8.83
CA LEU A 88 1.33 -0.53 9.31
C LEU A 88 2.79 -0.29 8.89
N PHE A 89 3.05 0.02 7.62
CA PHE A 89 4.41 0.36 7.17
C PHE A 89 4.96 1.60 7.89
N ALA A 90 4.13 2.63 8.13
CA ALA A 90 4.56 3.83 8.85
C ALA A 90 4.96 3.52 10.29
N VAL A 91 4.25 2.60 10.96
CA VAL A 91 4.62 2.11 12.30
C VAL A 91 5.90 1.28 12.24
N LEU A 92 6.03 0.36 11.30
CA LEU A 92 7.24 -0.45 11.11
C LEU A 92 8.47 0.41 10.84
N ARG A 93 8.32 1.50 10.07
CA ARG A 93 9.37 2.50 9.82
C ARG A 93 9.90 3.12 11.11
N GLU A 94 9.03 3.38 12.08
CA GLU A 94 9.41 3.99 13.36
C GLU A 94 10.01 2.96 14.31
N LEU A 95 9.49 1.73 14.31
CA LEU A 95 9.99 0.65 15.16
C LEU A 95 11.33 0.06 14.66
N LEU A 96 11.63 0.16 13.37
CA LEU A 96 12.81 -0.43 12.72
C LEU A 96 13.72 0.66 12.13
N PRO A 97 14.50 1.38 12.97
CA PRO A 97 15.31 2.50 12.50
C PRO A 97 16.33 2.11 11.41
N GLY A 98 16.84 0.87 11.44
CA GLY A 98 17.75 0.35 10.41
C GLY A 98 17.11 0.16 9.02
N LEU A 99 15.78 0.09 8.93
CA LEU A 99 15.03 -0.05 7.68
C LEU A 99 14.26 1.22 7.31
N LYS A 100 14.41 2.30 8.10
CA LYS A 100 13.64 3.53 7.96
C LYS A 100 13.68 4.09 6.54
N GLU A 101 14.85 4.15 5.90
CA GLU A 101 14.98 4.66 4.52
C GLU A 101 14.29 3.75 3.50
N SER A 102 14.48 2.43 3.62
CA SER A 102 13.85 1.45 2.73
C SER A 102 12.34 1.53 2.80
N ILE A 103 11.78 1.58 4.02
CA ILE A 103 10.34 1.69 4.23
C ILE A 103 9.82 3.08 3.80
N THR A 104 10.61 4.14 3.99
CA THR A 104 10.23 5.48 3.49
C THR A 104 10.06 5.49 1.99
N LYS A 105 10.88 4.75 1.22
CA LYS A 105 10.72 4.66 -0.25
C LYS A 105 9.42 3.94 -0.67
N ILE A 106 8.94 3.02 0.17
CA ILE A 106 7.68 2.28 -0.03
C ILE A 106 6.47 3.19 0.24
N ILE A 107 6.54 4.03 1.28
CA ILE A 107 5.41 4.85 1.71
C ILE A 107 5.38 6.22 1.03
N CYS A 108 6.54 6.80 0.70
CA CYS A 108 6.67 8.12 0.09
C CYS A 108 7.14 8.00 -1.36
N GLU A 109 6.60 8.84 -2.24
CA GLU A 109 7.19 9.09 -3.56
C GLU A 109 8.31 10.12 -3.37
N PRO A 110 9.60 9.73 -3.43
CA PRO A 110 10.66 10.73 -3.40
C PRO A 110 10.50 11.62 -4.64
N GLY A 111 10.38 12.92 -4.41
CA GLY A 111 10.46 13.91 -5.47
C GLY A 111 11.79 13.83 -6.19
N SER A 112 11.88 14.49 -7.33
CA SER A 112 13.11 14.61 -8.09
C SER A 112 13.36 16.07 -8.39
N ASP A 113 14.31 16.67 -7.66
CA ASP A 113 14.73 18.06 -7.85
C ASP A 113 15.32 18.29 -9.27
N ILE A 114 15.90 17.24 -9.87
CA ILE A 114 16.47 17.28 -11.23
C ILE A 114 15.36 17.34 -12.29
N LEU A 115 14.21 16.74 -12.01
CA LEU A 115 13.07 16.69 -12.93
C LEU A 115 11.98 17.70 -12.57
N ASP A 116 12.24 18.58 -11.59
CA ASP A 116 11.28 19.54 -11.05
C ASP A 116 9.96 18.89 -10.58
N ILE A 117 10.05 17.64 -10.11
CA ILE A 117 8.92 16.88 -9.58
C ILE A 117 8.94 17.08 -8.06
N PRO A 118 7.98 17.83 -7.48
CA PRO A 118 7.96 18.02 -6.05
C PRO A 118 7.76 16.67 -5.34
N PRO A 119 8.42 16.44 -4.18
CA PRO A 119 8.10 15.29 -3.36
C PRO A 119 6.61 15.32 -3.02
N LYS A 120 5.88 14.28 -3.42
CA LYS A 120 4.55 14.07 -2.84
C LYS A 120 4.77 13.78 -1.36
N GLY A 121 3.87 14.29 -0.52
CA GLY A 121 3.99 14.30 0.94
C GLY A 121 4.21 12.90 1.57
N PRO A 122 4.08 12.77 2.90
CA PRO A 122 4.45 11.55 3.63
C PRO A 122 3.65 10.28 3.27
N SER A 123 2.73 10.34 2.31
CA SER A 123 1.91 9.23 1.84
C SER A 123 1.79 9.22 0.31
N ARG A 124 2.15 8.09 -0.32
CA ARG A 124 1.88 7.75 -1.72
C ARG A 124 0.39 7.65 -2.04
N ILE A 125 -0.42 7.44 -1.01
CA ILE A 125 -1.87 7.53 -1.10
C ILE A 125 -2.23 8.99 -0.85
N ASN A 126 -2.69 9.68 -1.90
CA ASN A 126 -3.24 11.01 -1.73
C ASN A 126 -4.61 10.91 -1.06
N LEU A 127 -4.62 11.12 0.26
CA LEU A 127 -5.81 11.24 1.10
C LEU A 127 -6.38 12.67 0.99
N ASN A 128 -6.78 13.09 -0.22
CA ASN A 128 -7.57 14.31 -0.34
C ASN A 128 -8.86 14.08 0.46
N ASN A 129 -9.07 14.84 1.54
CA ASN A 129 -10.21 14.87 2.47
C ASN A 129 -10.02 14.28 3.89
N TYR A 130 -8.81 14.37 4.45
CA TYR A 130 -8.63 14.46 5.91
C TYR A 130 -7.89 15.74 6.30
#